data_AF-A0A2L0AV54-F1
#
_entry.id   AF-A0A2L0AV54-F1
#
_cell.length_a   1.000
_cell.length_b   1.000
_cell.length_c   1.000
_cell.angle_alpha   90.00
_cell.angle_beta   90.00
_cell.angle_gamma   90.00
#
_symmetry.space_group_name_H-M   'P 1'
#
loop_
_entity.id
_entity.type
_entity.pdbx_description
1 polymer ?
#
loop_
_entity_poly.entity_id
_entity_poly.type
_entity_poly.pdbx_seq_one_letter_code
_entity_poly.pdbx_strand_id
1 'polypeptide(L)'
;HRVEEFKLKQMWKSPNGTIRNILGGTVFREAIICKNIPRLVTCWNKPIIIGRHAHADQYKATDFVVPAPGKLQLVYTPPNGSPITHTVHDFKGPGVALGMFNTDDSITAFAHSSFKYALNRKMPLYLSTKNTILKRYDGRFKDIFQEIYDKQYKSQYEKLGIWYEHRLIDDMVAQAMKSEGGFVWACKNYDGDVQSDSVAQGYGSLGLMTSVLICPDGKTVESEAAHGTVTRHYRLHQKGQETSTNP
;
A
#
# COMPACT_ATOMS: atom_id res chain seq x y z
N HIS A 1 -26.57 8.25 -2.19
CA HIS A 1 -25.54 7.17 -2.15
C HIS A 1 -25.31 6.59 -3.56
N ARG A 2 -24.13 6.03 -3.89
CA ARG A 2 -23.85 5.46 -5.23
C ARG A 2 -24.83 4.34 -5.66
N VAL A 3 -25.31 3.56 -4.69
CA VAL A 3 -26.30 2.48 -4.94
C VAL A 3 -27.59 3.06 -5.52
N GLU A 4 -28.09 4.15 -4.94
CA GLU A 4 -29.28 4.85 -5.43
C GLU A 4 -29.02 5.51 -6.78
N GLU A 5 -27.86 6.18 -6.92
CA GLU A 5 -27.47 6.87 -8.15
C GLU A 5 -27.52 5.95 -9.38
N PHE A 6 -27.02 4.72 -9.23
CA PHE A 6 -26.92 3.75 -10.32
C PHE A 6 -28.00 2.64 -10.26
N LYS A 7 -28.99 2.75 -9.37
CA LYS A 7 -30.05 1.74 -9.16
C LYS A 7 -29.49 0.31 -9.02
N LEU A 8 -28.45 0.16 -8.21
CA LEU A 8 -27.74 -1.11 -8.03
C LEU A 8 -28.50 -2.05 -7.07
N LYS A 9 -28.44 -3.36 -7.33
CA LYS A 9 -29.04 -4.39 -6.45
C LYS A 9 -28.44 -4.39 -5.03
N GLN A 10 -27.15 -4.08 -4.92
CA GLN A 10 -26.41 -4.01 -3.67
C GLN A 10 -25.16 -3.15 -3.83
N MET A 11 -24.48 -2.86 -2.71
CA MET A 11 -23.17 -2.22 -2.74
C MET A 11 -22.10 -3.26 -3.10
N TRP A 12 -21.69 -3.27 -4.37
CA TRP A 12 -20.68 -4.20 -4.85
C TRP A 12 -19.29 -3.90 -4.28
N LYS A 13 -18.49 -4.96 -4.12
CA LYS A 13 -17.08 -4.85 -3.74
C LYS A 13 -16.29 -4.15 -4.85
N SER A 14 -15.16 -3.55 -4.49
CA SER A 14 -14.23 -2.96 -5.45
C SER A 14 -13.75 -4.00 -6.48
N PRO A 15 -13.86 -3.72 -7.79
CA PRO A 15 -13.30 -4.58 -8.83
C PRO A 15 -11.78 -4.76 -8.66
N ASN A 16 -11.04 -3.69 -8.39
CA ASN A 16 -9.59 -3.72 -8.17
C ASN A 16 -9.25 -4.61 -6.97
N GLY A 17 -9.99 -4.48 -5.87
CA GLY A 17 -9.82 -5.35 -4.70
C GLY A 17 -10.08 -6.82 -5.03
N THR A 18 -11.06 -7.10 -5.89
CA THR A 18 -11.40 -8.48 -6.30
C THR A 18 -10.30 -9.08 -7.18
N ILE A 19 -9.85 -8.36 -8.21
CA ILE A 19 -8.77 -8.80 -9.12
C ILE A 19 -7.48 -9.03 -8.33
N ARG A 20 -7.06 -8.06 -7.51
CA ARG A 20 -5.84 -8.18 -6.69
C ARG A 20 -5.92 -9.31 -5.68
N ASN A 21 -7.11 -9.64 -5.17
CA ASN A 21 -7.29 -10.81 -4.30
C ASN A 21 -7.11 -12.14 -5.03
N ILE A 22 -7.46 -12.21 -6.32
CA ILE A 22 -7.31 -13.41 -7.15
C ILE A 22 -5.85 -13.55 -7.60
N LEU A 23 -5.27 -12.46 -8.11
CA LEU A 23 -3.91 -12.46 -8.66
C LEU A 23 -2.82 -12.47 -7.58
N GLY A 24 -3.10 -11.83 -6.43
CA GLY A 24 -2.07 -11.50 -5.45
C GLY A 24 -1.05 -10.51 -6.01
N GLY A 25 0.02 -10.24 -5.24
CA GLY A 25 1.17 -9.48 -5.71
C GLY A 25 1.29 -8.05 -5.16
N THR A 26 2.13 -7.27 -5.84
CA THR A 26 2.54 -5.93 -5.40
C THR A 26 2.23 -4.91 -6.47
N VAL A 27 1.58 -3.81 -6.11
CA VAL A 27 1.27 -2.72 -7.04
C VAL A 27 2.41 -1.71 -6.98
N PHE A 28 3.14 -1.56 -8.08
CA PHE A 28 4.16 -0.54 -8.24
C PHE A 28 3.58 0.70 -8.91
N ARG A 29 3.76 1.85 -8.28
CA ARG A 29 3.34 3.15 -8.77
C ARG A 29 4.54 4.06 -8.95
N GLU A 30 4.69 4.62 -10.15
CA GLU A 30 5.82 5.46 -10.53
C GLU A 30 5.34 6.72 -11.25
N ALA A 31 5.91 7.86 -10.87
CA ALA A 31 5.60 9.14 -11.51
C ALA A 31 6.18 9.24 -12.92
N ILE A 32 5.38 9.78 -13.83
CA ILE A 32 5.78 10.18 -15.18
C ILE A 32 6.36 11.59 -15.11
N ILE A 33 7.68 11.72 -15.31
CA ILE A 33 8.38 13.00 -15.16
C ILE A 33 8.39 13.77 -16.49
N CYS A 34 7.73 14.93 -16.50
CA CYS A 34 7.75 15.87 -17.62
C CYS A 34 8.71 17.03 -17.33
N LYS A 35 9.66 17.30 -18.23
CA LYS A 35 10.70 18.34 -18.04
C LYS A 35 10.14 19.75 -17.80
N ASN A 36 8.94 20.03 -18.32
CA ASN A 36 8.28 21.33 -18.27
C ASN A 36 7.17 21.43 -17.21
N ILE A 37 6.96 20.39 -16.40
CA ILE A 37 5.99 20.42 -15.30
C ILE A 37 6.74 20.67 -13.99
N PRO A 38 6.47 21.80 -13.29
CA PRO A 38 7.05 22.04 -11.97
C PRO A 38 6.57 20.99 -10.96
N ARG A 39 7.48 20.59 -10.07
CA ARG A 39 7.19 19.69 -8.95
C ARG A 39 6.77 20.49 -7.73
N LEU A 40 5.81 19.99 -6.95
CA LEU A 40 5.45 20.61 -5.67
C LEU A 40 6.55 20.41 -4.63
N VAL A 41 7.19 19.23 -4.66
CA VAL A 41 8.39 18.96 -3.86
C VAL A 41 9.60 19.17 -4.76
N THR A 42 10.22 20.33 -4.64
CA THR A 42 11.17 20.86 -5.61
C THR A 42 12.48 20.09 -5.69
N CYS A 43 12.87 19.36 -4.63
CA CYS A 43 14.09 18.56 -4.60
C CYS A 43 13.96 17.19 -5.29
N TRP A 44 12.76 16.73 -5.64
CA TRP A 44 12.54 15.39 -6.23
C TRP A 44 12.98 15.29 -7.69
N ASN A 45 14.29 15.17 -7.91
CA ASN A 45 14.91 15.13 -9.23
C ASN A 45 14.81 13.76 -9.93
N LYS A 46 14.80 12.67 -9.16
CA LYS A 46 14.68 11.27 -9.62
C LYS A 46 13.30 10.72 -9.21
N PRO A 47 12.76 9.67 -9.86
CA PRO A 47 11.45 9.12 -9.50
C PRO A 47 11.48 8.43 -8.13
N ILE A 48 10.37 8.51 -7.39
CA ILE A 48 10.09 7.69 -6.22
C ILE A 48 9.05 6.65 -6.65
N ILE A 49 9.35 5.38 -6.40
CA ILE A 49 8.48 4.27 -6.79
C ILE A 49 7.85 3.67 -5.55
N ILE A 50 6.52 3.71 -5.45
CA ILE A 50 5.80 3.08 -4.34
C ILE A 50 5.47 1.64 -4.71
N GLY A 51 5.97 0.67 -3.93
CA GLY A 51 5.53 -0.72 -3.97
C GLY A 51 4.51 -0.98 -2.87
N ARG A 52 3.22 -1.02 -3.22
CA ARG A 52 2.11 -1.25 -2.29
C ARG A 52 1.82 -2.73 -2.12
N HIS A 53 1.82 -3.21 -0.87
CA HIS A 53 1.34 -4.54 -0.50
C HIS A 53 -0.19 -4.63 -0.64
N ALA A 54 -0.69 -5.15 -1.75
CA ALA A 54 -2.11 -5.14 -2.08
C ALA A 54 -2.92 -6.29 -1.42
N HIS A 55 -2.66 -6.57 -0.14
CA HIS A 55 -3.29 -7.67 0.58
C HIS A 55 -3.66 -7.30 2.03
N ALA A 56 -4.88 -7.69 2.43
CA ALA A 56 -5.39 -7.63 3.79
C ALA A 56 -5.21 -6.27 4.51
N ASP A 57 -4.76 -6.26 5.76
CA ASP A 57 -4.78 -5.08 6.64
C ASP A 57 -6.19 -4.43 6.67
N GLN A 58 -6.29 -3.10 6.62
CA GLN A 58 -7.56 -2.37 6.62
C GLN A 58 -8.52 -2.82 5.49
N TYR A 59 -7.99 -3.36 4.38
CA TYR A 59 -8.77 -3.69 3.18
C TYR A 59 -9.46 -5.07 3.26
N LYS A 60 -9.19 -5.84 4.32
CA LYS A 60 -9.93 -7.05 4.69
C LYS A 60 -10.25 -7.06 6.20
N ALA A 61 -10.36 -5.89 6.80
CA ALA A 61 -10.71 -5.77 8.20
C ALA A 61 -12.20 -6.12 8.42
N THR A 62 -12.53 -6.47 9.65
CA THR A 62 -13.91 -6.50 10.15
C THR A 62 -14.03 -5.45 11.24
N ASP A 63 -14.99 -4.56 11.11
CA ASP A 63 -15.26 -3.46 12.04
C ASP A 63 -16.72 -3.43 12.48
N PHE A 64 -16.98 -2.85 13.65
CA PHE A 64 -18.33 -2.65 14.15
C PHE A 64 -18.42 -1.50 15.16
N VAL A 65 -19.63 -0.99 15.34
CA VAL A 65 -19.96 -0.01 16.38
C VAL A 65 -20.30 -0.76 17.66
N VAL A 66 -19.58 -0.47 18.75
CA VAL A 66 -19.85 -0.98 20.08
C VAL A 66 -21.02 -0.18 20.67
N PRO A 67 -22.18 -0.80 20.97
CA PRO A 67 -23.39 -0.06 21.31
C PRO A 67 -23.45 0.39 22.79
N ALA A 68 -22.72 -0.27 23.69
CA ALA A 68 -22.83 -0.12 25.14
C ALA A 68 -21.57 -0.66 25.86
N PRO A 69 -21.42 -0.48 27.19
CA PRO A 69 -20.29 -1.03 27.94
C PRO A 69 -20.14 -2.55 27.75
N GLY A 70 -18.90 -3.03 27.66
CA GLY A 70 -18.62 -4.44 27.40
C GLY A 70 -17.14 -4.74 27.19
N LYS A 71 -16.77 -6.03 27.21
CA LYS A 71 -15.39 -6.48 27.01
C LYS A 71 -15.15 -6.90 25.57
N LEU A 72 -14.13 -6.32 24.94
CA LEU A 72 -13.68 -6.70 23.60
C LEU A 72 -12.45 -7.61 23.70
N GLN A 73 -12.52 -8.77 23.05
CA GLN A 73 -11.43 -9.74 23.00
C GLN A 73 -11.13 -10.14 21.56
N LEU A 74 -9.85 -10.42 21.28
CA LEU A 74 -9.39 -11.09 20.08
C LEU A 74 -9.15 -12.56 20.43
N VAL A 75 -9.83 -13.47 19.74
CA VAL A 75 -9.75 -14.92 19.99
C VAL A 75 -9.29 -15.63 18.74
N TYR A 76 -8.23 -16.42 18.85
CA TYR A 76 -7.77 -17.34 17.82
C TYR A 76 -7.94 -18.79 18.30
N THR A 77 -8.73 -19.57 17.57
CA THR A 77 -9.02 -20.97 17.90
C THR A 77 -8.26 -21.88 16.94
N PRO A 78 -7.15 -22.53 17.38
CA PRO A 78 -6.47 -23.50 16.53
C PRO A 78 -7.33 -24.76 16.35
N PRO A 79 -7.19 -25.48 15.22
CA PRO A 79 -7.93 -26.73 14.98
C PRO A 79 -7.59 -27.81 16.02
N ASN A 80 -6.34 -27.82 16.50
CA ASN A 80 -5.88 -28.71 17.56
C ASN A 80 -5.17 -27.85 18.62
N GLY A 81 -5.82 -27.64 19.77
CA GLY A 81 -5.25 -26.91 20.90
C GLY A 81 -6.22 -25.94 21.57
N SER A 82 -5.74 -25.28 22.63
CA SER A 82 -6.54 -24.30 23.37
C SER A 82 -6.63 -22.96 22.62
N PRO A 83 -7.78 -22.27 22.66
CA PRO A 83 -7.90 -20.92 22.11
C PRO A 83 -6.90 -19.95 22.75
N ILE A 84 -6.34 -19.07 21.93
CA ILE A 84 -5.52 -17.93 22.37
C ILE A 84 -6.44 -16.72 22.43
N THR A 85 -6.53 -16.11 23.62
CA THR A 85 -7.41 -14.96 23.87
C THR A 85 -6.61 -13.77 24.37
N HIS A 86 -6.80 -12.61 23.73
CA HIS A 86 -6.26 -11.33 24.16
C HIS A 86 -7.38 -10.33 24.40
N THR A 87 -7.44 -9.73 25.59
CA THR A 87 -8.33 -8.58 25.82
C THR A 87 -7.78 -7.38 25.05
N VAL A 88 -8.63 -6.77 24.22
CA VAL A 88 -8.29 -5.54 23.49
C VAL A 88 -8.64 -4.33 24.35
N HIS A 89 -9.87 -4.29 24.89
CA HIS A 89 -10.35 -3.17 25.69
C HIS A 89 -11.59 -3.55 26.52
N ASP A 90 -11.80 -2.86 27.65
CA ASP A 90 -13.02 -2.93 28.48
C ASP A 90 -13.80 -1.61 28.34
N PHE A 91 -14.76 -1.59 27.41
CA PHE A 91 -15.58 -0.41 27.10
C PHE A 91 -16.45 -0.01 28.30
N LYS A 92 -16.46 1.29 28.61
CA LYS A 92 -17.34 1.91 29.62
C LYS A 92 -18.56 2.61 29.00
N GLY A 93 -18.71 2.55 27.69
CA GLY A 93 -19.79 3.19 26.92
C GLY A 93 -19.66 2.84 25.43
N PRO A 94 -20.46 3.47 24.55
CA PRO A 94 -20.41 3.25 23.11
C PRO A 94 -19.02 3.56 22.51
N GLY A 95 -18.68 2.91 21.40
CA GLY A 95 -17.40 3.07 20.74
C GLY A 95 -17.33 2.37 19.38
N VAL A 96 -16.11 2.13 18.89
CA VAL A 96 -15.86 1.39 17.66
C VAL A 96 -14.72 0.41 17.86
N ALA A 97 -14.74 -0.68 17.12
CA ALA A 97 -13.71 -1.72 17.15
C ALA A 97 -13.43 -2.24 15.75
N LEU A 98 -12.19 -2.66 15.53
CA LEU A 98 -11.75 -3.26 14.27
C LEU A 98 -10.76 -4.39 14.53
N GLY A 99 -10.80 -5.41 13.69
CA GLY A 99 -9.81 -6.48 13.61
C GLY A 99 -9.29 -6.61 12.18
N MET A 100 -7.98 -6.78 12.03
CA MET A 100 -7.33 -6.99 10.73
C MET A 100 -6.25 -8.08 10.84
N PHE A 101 -5.81 -8.59 9.70
CA PHE A 101 -4.82 -9.66 9.62
C PHE A 101 -3.92 -9.49 8.41
N ASN A 102 -2.82 -10.23 8.39
CA ASN A 102 -2.05 -10.53 7.18
C ASN A 102 -1.46 -11.95 7.30
N THR A 103 -0.78 -12.43 6.26
CA THR A 103 -0.18 -13.78 6.24
C THR A 103 1.29 -13.73 5.85
N ASP A 104 2.09 -14.62 6.43
CA ASP A 104 3.52 -14.72 6.15
C ASP A 104 3.79 -14.98 4.65
N ASP A 105 2.99 -15.82 4.00
CA ASP A 105 3.10 -16.10 2.56
C ASP A 105 2.93 -14.81 1.73
N SER A 106 1.95 -13.98 2.08
CA SER A 106 1.66 -12.73 1.38
C SER A 106 2.77 -11.70 1.59
N ILE A 107 3.28 -11.59 2.82
CA ILE A 107 4.39 -10.69 3.15
C ILE A 107 5.69 -11.14 2.46
N THR A 108 5.93 -12.45 2.39
CA THR A 108 7.08 -13.06 1.70
C THR A 108 7.03 -12.76 0.20
N ALA A 109 5.87 -12.95 -0.44
CA ALA A 109 5.68 -12.62 -1.84
C ALA A 109 5.89 -11.12 -2.12
N PHE A 110 5.40 -10.25 -1.23
CA PHE A 110 5.62 -8.81 -1.28
C PHE A 110 7.11 -8.46 -1.20
N ALA A 111 7.85 -9.04 -0.23
CA ALA A 111 9.29 -8.83 -0.08
C ALA A 111 10.06 -9.22 -1.35
N HIS A 112 9.82 -10.43 -1.87
CA HIS A 112 10.46 -10.88 -3.11
C HIS A 112 10.17 -9.96 -4.29
N SER A 113 8.93 -9.52 -4.44
CA SER A 113 8.54 -8.59 -5.50
C SER A 113 9.27 -7.26 -5.37
N SER A 114 9.31 -6.68 -4.17
CA SER A 114 10.00 -5.41 -3.90
C SER A 114 11.50 -5.50 -4.16
N PHE A 115 12.18 -6.56 -3.69
CA PHE A 115 13.61 -6.75 -3.92
C PHE A 115 13.94 -6.94 -5.40
N LYS A 116 13.21 -7.80 -6.10
CA LYS A 116 13.42 -8.03 -7.55
C LYS A 116 13.20 -6.76 -8.35
N TYR A 117 12.14 -6.01 -8.03
CA TYR A 117 11.83 -4.76 -8.73
C TYR A 117 12.93 -3.72 -8.53
N ALA A 118 13.34 -3.48 -7.27
CA ALA A 118 14.40 -2.53 -6.96
C ALA A 118 15.77 -2.92 -7.58
N LEU A 119 16.10 -4.22 -7.61
CA LEU A 119 17.28 -4.71 -8.34
C LEU A 119 17.24 -4.41 -9.83
N ASN A 120 16.11 -4.68 -10.49
CA ASN A 120 15.93 -4.40 -11.91
C ASN A 120 16.10 -2.90 -12.19
N ARG A 121 15.53 -2.06 -11.32
CA ARG A 121 15.65 -0.60 -11.40
C ARG A 121 16.98 -0.04 -10.95
N LYS A 122 17.86 -0.87 -10.36
CA LYS A 122 19.14 -0.46 -9.76
C LYS A 122 18.96 0.68 -8.76
N MET A 123 17.94 0.56 -7.89
CA MET A 123 17.59 1.56 -6.89
C MET A 123 17.64 0.94 -5.48
N PRO A 124 18.01 1.71 -4.43
CA PRO A 124 17.86 1.26 -3.06
C PRO A 124 16.37 1.02 -2.72
N LEU A 125 16.14 0.12 -1.78
CA LEU A 125 14.81 -0.27 -1.31
C LEU A 125 14.61 0.13 0.15
N TYR A 126 13.49 0.79 0.44
CA TYR A 126 13.07 1.10 1.80
C TYR A 126 11.77 0.41 2.14
N LEU A 127 11.70 -0.32 3.25
CA LEU A 127 10.44 -0.77 3.85
C LEU A 127 10.09 0.15 5.02
N SER A 128 8.85 0.66 5.06
CA SER A 128 8.38 1.45 6.20
C SER A 128 7.30 0.75 7.01
N THR A 129 7.43 0.75 8.34
CA THR A 129 6.39 0.25 9.27
C THR A 129 6.34 1.07 10.55
N LYS A 130 5.44 0.75 11.49
CA LYS A 130 5.41 1.31 12.85
C LYS A 130 5.67 0.23 13.90
N ASN A 131 6.69 -0.60 13.70
CA ASN A 131 7.02 -1.76 14.55
C ASN A 131 7.38 -1.41 16.01
N THR A 132 7.72 -0.16 16.34
CA THR A 132 7.88 0.26 17.75
C THR A 132 6.57 0.23 18.53
N ILE A 133 5.44 0.46 17.84
CA ILE A 133 4.08 0.43 18.38
C ILE A 133 3.45 -0.95 18.12
N LEU A 134 3.40 -1.38 16.86
CA LEU A 134 2.85 -2.67 16.45
C LEU A 134 3.95 -3.75 16.48
N LYS A 135 4.49 -4.00 17.68
CA LYS A 135 5.68 -4.86 17.89
C LYS A 135 5.59 -6.23 17.24
N ARG A 136 4.43 -6.88 17.30
CA ARG A 136 4.21 -8.22 16.71
C ARG A 136 3.81 -8.15 15.24
N TYR A 137 2.82 -7.30 14.91
CA TYR A 137 2.26 -7.23 13.56
C TYR A 137 3.26 -6.63 12.56
N ASP A 138 3.74 -5.41 12.82
CA ASP A 138 4.70 -4.72 11.96
C ASP A 138 6.12 -5.25 12.14
N GLY A 139 6.42 -5.83 13.31
CA GLY A 139 7.65 -6.59 13.52
C GLY A 139 7.76 -7.76 12.54
N ARG A 140 6.66 -8.49 12.30
CA ARG A 140 6.68 -9.62 11.36
C ARG A 140 7.04 -9.21 9.93
N PHE A 141 6.54 -8.07 9.45
CA PHE A 141 6.94 -7.50 8.16
C PHE A 141 8.45 -7.22 8.10
N LYS A 142 8.96 -6.53 9.13
CA LYS A 142 10.39 -6.20 9.23
C LYS A 142 11.25 -7.46 9.22
N ASP A 143 10.89 -8.45 10.03
CA ASP A 143 11.67 -9.67 10.21
C ASP A 143 11.72 -10.49 8.93
N ILE A 144 10.57 -10.68 8.25
CA ILE A 144 10.50 -11.40 6.97
C ILE A 144 11.35 -10.71 5.90
N PHE A 145 11.22 -9.39 5.73
CA PHE A 145 12.01 -8.66 4.75
C PHE A 145 13.52 -8.76 5.04
N GLN A 146 13.92 -8.62 6.30
CA GLN A 146 15.32 -8.70 6.69
C GLN A 146 15.90 -10.09 6.44
N GLU A 147 15.18 -11.14 6.83
CA GLU A 147 15.58 -12.54 6.62
C GLU A 147 15.77 -12.85 5.14
N ILE A 148 14.83 -12.43 4.29
CA ILE A 148 14.89 -12.61 2.84
C ILE A 148 16.06 -11.83 2.23
N TYR A 149 16.27 -10.57 2.66
CA TYR A 149 17.36 -9.75 2.19
C TYR A 149 18.71 -10.41 2.45
N ASP A 150 18.98 -10.76 3.72
CA ASP A 150 20.26 -11.32 4.14
C ASP A 150 20.54 -12.67 3.48
N LYS A 151 19.52 -13.52 3.33
CA LYS A 151 19.68 -14.85 2.72
C LYS A 151 19.84 -14.83 1.21
N GLN A 152 19.17 -13.92 0.50
CA GLN A 152 18.98 -14.06 -0.96
C GLN A 152 19.41 -12.86 -1.79
N TYR A 153 19.33 -11.64 -1.26
CA TYR A 153 19.45 -10.42 -2.07
C TYR A 153 20.65 -9.55 -1.73
N LYS A 154 21.17 -9.61 -0.50
CA LYS A 154 22.26 -8.74 -0.03
C LYS A 154 23.46 -8.70 -0.97
N SER A 155 23.97 -9.85 -1.37
CA SER A 155 25.13 -9.93 -2.28
C SER A 155 24.86 -9.35 -3.67
N GLN A 156 23.61 -9.36 -4.14
CA GLN A 156 23.22 -8.78 -5.44
C GLN A 156 23.11 -7.25 -5.34
N TYR A 157 22.59 -6.76 -4.22
CA TYR A 157 22.50 -5.33 -3.90
C TYR A 157 23.88 -4.69 -3.75
N GLU A 158 24.76 -5.33 -2.96
CA GLU A 158 26.14 -4.85 -2.73
C GLU A 158 26.95 -4.75 -4.03
N LYS A 159 26.80 -5.72 -4.96
CA LYS A 159 27.43 -5.68 -6.29
C LYS A 159 27.02 -4.46 -7.13
N LEU A 160 25.83 -3.94 -6.90
CA LEU A 160 25.29 -2.78 -7.62
C LEU A 160 25.45 -1.47 -6.84
N GLY A 161 26.02 -1.51 -5.63
CA GLY A 161 26.18 -0.34 -4.76
C GLY A 161 24.85 0.23 -4.24
N ILE A 162 23.79 -0.59 -4.21
CA ILE A 162 22.48 -0.25 -3.64
C ILE A 162 22.25 -1.03 -2.34
N TRP A 163 21.26 -0.63 -1.55
CA TRP A 163 20.99 -1.22 -0.24
C TRP A 163 19.50 -1.43 0.01
N TYR A 164 19.20 -2.21 1.04
CA TYR A 164 17.88 -2.30 1.66
C TYR A 164 17.94 -1.73 3.07
N GLU A 165 16.90 -0.99 3.47
CA GLU A 165 16.77 -0.48 4.82
C GLU A 165 15.31 -0.52 5.29
N HIS A 166 15.09 -0.97 6.53
CA HIS A 166 13.83 -0.78 7.23
C HIS A 166 13.84 0.57 7.96
N ARG A 167 12.76 1.34 7.83
CA ARG A 167 12.55 2.60 8.55
C ARG A 167 11.21 2.65 9.26
N LEU A 168 11.14 3.48 10.30
CA LEU A 168 9.84 3.86 10.85
C LEU A 168 9.13 4.78 9.86
N ILE A 169 7.82 4.59 9.68
CA ILE A 169 7.03 5.30 8.66
C ILE A 169 7.11 6.82 8.78
N ASP A 170 7.17 7.36 10.00
CA ASP A 170 7.34 8.79 10.28
C ASP A 170 8.73 9.32 9.89
N ASP A 171 9.79 8.55 10.10
CA ASP A 171 11.12 8.92 9.60
C ASP A 171 11.20 8.80 8.08
N MET A 172 10.59 7.75 7.51
CA MET A 172 10.61 7.51 6.07
C MET A 172 9.91 8.63 5.29
N VAL A 173 8.75 9.11 5.74
CA VAL A 173 8.08 10.26 5.10
C VAL A 173 8.94 11.52 5.17
N ALA A 174 9.61 11.76 6.30
CA ALA A 174 10.48 12.94 6.46
C ALA A 174 11.72 12.86 5.57
N GLN A 175 12.33 11.68 5.46
CA GLN A 175 13.44 11.42 4.54
C GLN A 175 13.00 11.61 3.09
N ALA A 176 11.86 11.04 2.69
CA ALA A 176 11.35 11.13 1.33
C ALA A 176 11.21 12.61 0.91
N MET A 177 10.61 13.45 1.76
CA MET A 177 10.43 14.89 1.52
C MET A 177 11.73 15.69 1.36
N LYS A 178 12.86 15.20 1.91
CA LYS A 178 14.18 15.86 1.83
C LYS A 178 15.10 15.24 0.78
N SER A 179 14.75 14.05 0.28
CA SER A 179 15.56 13.31 -0.68
C SER A 179 15.51 13.92 -2.09
N GLU A 180 16.40 13.46 -2.97
CA GLU A 180 16.30 13.73 -4.41
C GLU A 180 15.37 12.75 -5.15
N GLY A 181 14.69 11.85 -4.44
CA GLY A 181 14.05 10.66 -5.01
C GLY A 181 15.06 9.57 -5.38
N GLY A 182 14.68 8.68 -6.30
CA GLY A 182 15.57 7.64 -6.85
C GLY A 182 15.63 6.36 -6.02
N PHE A 183 14.52 5.98 -5.39
CA PHE A 183 14.42 4.78 -4.56
C PHE A 183 13.06 4.11 -4.75
N VAL A 184 13.01 2.81 -4.40
CA VAL A 184 11.77 2.07 -4.24
C VAL A 184 11.36 2.10 -2.78
N TRP A 185 10.11 2.41 -2.52
CA TRP A 185 9.52 2.46 -1.20
C TRP A 185 8.44 1.38 -1.09
N ALA A 186 8.78 0.28 -0.44
CA ALA A 186 7.85 -0.77 -0.06
C ALA A 186 6.96 -0.28 1.09
N CYS A 187 5.67 -0.13 0.80
CA CYS A 187 4.66 0.32 1.74
C CYS A 187 3.68 -0.80 2.06
N LYS A 188 3.26 -0.88 3.33
CA LYS A 188 2.07 -1.65 3.72
C LYS A 188 0.84 -1.13 2.96
N ASN A 189 -0.24 -1.90 2.99
CA ASN A 189 -1.37 -1.66 2.10
C ASN A 189 -1.93 -0.23 2.19
N TYR A 190 -2.21 0.24 3.41
CA TYR A 190 -2.73 1.59 3.64
C TYR A 190 -1.71 2.69 3.35
N ASP A 191 -0.47 2.50 3.81
CA ASP A 191 0.59 3.49 3.57
C ASP A 191 0.85 3.66 2.07
N GLY A 192 0.83 2.57 1.30
CA GLY A 192 1.04 2.60 -0.15
C GLY A 192 -0.10 3.30 -0.88
N ASP A 193 -1.34 3.19 -0.40
CA ASP A 193 -2.48 3.92 -0.94
C ASP A 193 -2.27 5.43 -0.78
N VAL A 194 -2.07 5.89 0.46
CA VAL A 194 -1.94 7.31 0.79
C VAL A 194 -0.67 7.95 0.20
N GLN A 195 0.48 7.27 0.35
CA GLN A 195 1.77 7.83 -0.07
C GLN A 195 1.90 7.85 -1.60
N SER A 196 1.29 6.91 -2.32
CA SER A 196 1.32 6.98 -3.78
C SER A 196 0.60 8.21 -4.34
N ASP A 197 -0.56 8.58 -3.79
CA ASP A 197 -1.27 9.79 -4.19
C ASP A 197 -0.46 11.06 -3.86
N SER A 198 0.18 11.07 -2.68
CA SER A 198 1.06 12.16 -2.25
C SER A 198 2.28 12.31 -3.18
N VAL A 199 2.90 11.19 -3.55
CA VAL A 199 4.01 11.15 -4.50
C VAL A 199 3.56 11.64 -5.89
N ALA A 200 2.45 11.13 -6.41
CA ALA A 200 1.91 11.55 -7.71
C ALA A 200 1.68 13.07 -7.77
N GLN A 201 1.03 13.59 -6.73
CA GLN A 201 0.76 15.02 -6.62
C GLN A 201 2.05 15.84 -6.46
N GLY A 202 3.05 15.31 -5.75
CA GLY A 202 4.37 15.92 -5.61
C GLY A 202 5.13 16.06 -6.94
N TYR A 203 4.95 15.10 -7.86
CA TYR A 203 5.48 15.19 -9.23
C TYR A 203 4.57 15.96 -10.22
N GLY A 204 3.39 16.39 -9.79
CA GLY A 204 2.55 17.36 -10.50
C GLY A 204 1.06 17.00 -10.51
N SER A 205 0.71 15.73 -10.74
CA SER A 205 -0.69 15.31 -10.87
C SER A 205 -0.84 13.79 -10.72
N LEU A 206 -1.99 13.34 -10.21
CA LEU A 206 -2.36 11.92 -10.23
C LEU A 206 -2.45 11.35 -11.66
N GLY A 207 -2.69 12.18 -12.68
CA GLY A 207 -2.67 11.77 -14.08
C GLY A 207 -1.25 11.54 -14.64
N LEU A 208 -0.21 11.83 -13.86
CA LEU A 208 1.19 11.61 -14.23
C LEU A 208 1.78 10.47 -13.39
N MET A 209 1.02 9.39 -13.20
CA MET A 209 1.49 8.21 -12.46
C MET A 209 1.02 6.93 -13.11
N THR A 210 1.96 6.01 -13.35
CA THR A 210 1.66 4.65 -13.79
C THR A 210 1.32 3.77 -12.59
N SER A 211 0.53 2.70 -12.81
CA SER A 211 0.24 1.70 -11.79
C SER A 211 0.30 0.31 -12.43
N VAL A 212 1.16 -0.55 -11.88
CA VAL A 212 1.40 -1.90 -12.39
C VAL A 212 1.40 -2.90 -11.25
N LEU A 213 0.45 -3.83 -11.23
CA LEU A 213 0.45 -5.00 -10.38
C LEU A 213 1.37 -6.07 -10.97
N ILE A 214 2.36 -6.53 -10.20
CA ILE A 214 3.21 -7.66 -10.55
C ILE A 214 2.86 -8.84 -9.65
N CYS A 215 2.48 -9.95 -10.27
CA CYS A 215 2.11 -11.17 -9.56
C CYS A 215 3.35 -11.95 -9.07
N PRO A 216 3.21 -12.81 -8.04
CA PRO A 216 4.33 -13.57 -7.48
C PRO A 216 5.02 -14.51 -8.48
N ASP A 217 4.32 -14.93 -9.54
CA ASP A 217 4.85 -15.78 -10.61
C ASP A 217 5.94 -15.09 -11.47
N GLY A 218 6.09 -13.78 -11.32
CA GLY A 218 7.03 -12.95 -12.09
C GLY A 218 6.70 -12.85 -13.58
N LYS A 219 5.49 -13.25 -14.00
CA LYS A 219 5.04 -13.27 -15.39
C LYS A 219 3.76 -12.47 -15.59
N THR A 220 2.81 -12.62 -14.67
CA THR A 220 1.50 -12.01 -14.79
C THR A 220 1.55 -10.55 -14.33
N VAL A 221 1.03 -9.66 -15.18
CA VAL A 221 1.02 -8.22 -14.96
C VAL A 221 -0.37 -7.67 -15.24
N GLU A 222 -0.84 -6.76 -14.40
CA GLU A 222 -2.01 -5.94 -14.64
C GLU A 222 -1.59 -4.46 -14.58
N SER A 223 -2.00 -3.67 -15.57
CA SER A 223 -1.66 -2.25 -15.67
C SER A 223 -2.93 -1.40 -15.69
N GLU A 224 -2.96 -0.37 -14.86
CA GLU A 224 -4.08 0.56 -14.75
C GLU A 224 -3.57 2.01 -14.62
N ALA A 225 -4.49 2.97 -14.81
CA ALA A 225 -4.25 4.33 -14.33
C ALA A 225 -4.25 4.33 -12.79
N ALA A 226 -3.38 5.15 -12.18
CA ALA A 226 -3.34 5.22 -10.72
C ALA A 226 -4.56 5.92 -10.09
N HIS A 227 -5.27 6.75 -10.87
CA HIS A 227 -6.41 7.54 -10.43
C HIS A 227 -7.77 6.83 -10.64
N GLY A 228 -8.80 7.31 -9.95
CA GLY A 228 -10.17 6.84 -10.12
C GLY A 228 -10.88 7.44 -11.35
N THR A 229 -12.20 7.30 -11.41
CA THR A 229 -13.04 7.67 -12.57
C THR A 229 -13.24 9.19 -12.78
N VAL A 230 -12.49 10.04 -12.06
CA VAL A 230 -12.56 11.52 -12.14
C VAL A 230 -14.01 12.04 -12.07
N THR A 231 -14.79 11.52 -11.11
CA THR A 231 -16.25 11.76 -11.04
C THR A 231 -16.64 13.24 -11.13
N ARG A 232 -15.83 14.15 -10.57
CA ARG A 232 -16.08 15.60 -10.66
C ARG A 232 -16.15 16.07 -12.12
N HIS A 233 -15.21 15.67 -12.97
CA HIS A 233 -15.19 16.06 -14.38
C HIS A 233 -16.32 15.38 -15.13
N TYR A 234 -16.63 14.12 -14.81
CA TYR A 234 -17.78 13.43 -15.38
C TYR A 234 -19.10 14.17 -15.15
N ARG A 235 -19.30 14.81 -13.99
CA ARG A 235 -20.50 15.63 -13.73
C ARG A 235 -20.57 16.91 -14.56
N LEU A 236 -19.43 17.52 -14.89
CA LEU A 236 -19.38 18.68 -15.80
C LEU A 236 -19.72 18.24 -17.22
N HIS A 237 -19.13 17.11 -17.66
CA HIS A 237 -19.44 16.50 -18.95
C HIS A 237 -20.94 16.19 -19.11
N GLN A 238 -21.59 15.62 -18.08
CA GLN A 238 -23.05 15.36 -18.10
C GLN A 238 -23.90 16.63 -18.26
N LYS A 239 -23.38 17.82 -17.94
CA LYS A 239 -24.03 19.11 -18.13
C LYS A 239 -23.70 19.76 -19.49
N GLY A 240 -22.96 19.07 -20.36
CA GLY A 240 -22.45 19.63 -21.61
C GLY A 240 -21.33 20.66 -21.41
N GLN A 241 -20.72 20.73 -20.22
CA GLN A 241 -19.64 21.66 -19.93
C GLN A 241 -18.29 21.06 -20.35
N GLU A 242 -17.36 21.92 -20.76
CA GLU A 242 -16.00 21.51 -21.10
C GLU A 242 -15.26 20.94 -19.89
N THR A 243 -14.36 19.99 -20.15
CA THR A 243 -13.50 19.37 -19.13
C THR A 243 -12.07 19.28 -19.63
N SER A 244 -11.10 19.49 -18.74
CA SER A 244 -9.68 19.27 -19.01
C SER A 244 -9.18 18.12 -18.15
N THR A 245 -9.47 16.90 -18.59
CA THR A 245 -9.07 15.66 -17.92
C THR A 245 -7.83 15.11 -18.61
N ASN A 246 -6.76 14.84 -17.86
CA ASN A 246 -5.56 14.22 -18.39
C ASN A 246 -5.85 12.74 -18.72
N PRO A 247 -5.68 12.27 -19.98
CA PRO A 247 -6.00 10.90 -20.40
C PRO A 247 -4.98 9.85 -19.92
#